data_AF-A0A432TAW6-F1
#
_entry.id   AF-A0A432TAW6-F1
#
_cell.length_a   1.000
_cell.length_b   1.000
_cell.length_c   1.000
_cell.angle_alpha   90.00
_cell.angle_beta   90.00
_cell.angle_gamma   90.00
#
_symmetry.space_group_name_H-M   'P 1'
#
loop_
_entity.id
_entity.type
_entity.pdbx_description
1 polymer ?
#
loop_
_entity_poly.entity_id
_entity_poly.type
_entity_poly.pdbx_seq_one_letter_code
_entity_poly.pdbx_strand_id
1 'polypeptide(L)'
;MKQILFIFAALLTFATARNDIPSCYKALQLHPDQSTPQKALFILVDQTTPLDKKLMIYIYKNMMHFIKNSSAVTIASFSANANGKYADVAYEGYLEPLLSKDAQYDISKKKLRKYKACMNGQYNYAKKKATRALVHVLKGANKKLPHSDIFRSLHDLSKRVI
;
A
#
# COMPACT_ATOMS: atom_id res chain seq x y z
N MET A 1 42.68 -35.53 9.83
CA MET A 1 41.75 -34.54 10.42
C MET A 1 41.25 -33.63 9.30
N LYS A 2 40.00 -33.82 8.84
CA LYS A 2 39.45 -33.14 7.66
C LYS A 2 38.76 -31.85 8.10
N GLN A 3 39.28 -30.69 7.69
CA GLN A 3 38.62 -29.40 7.87
C GLN A 3 37.49 -29.26 6.84
N ILE A 4 36.26 -29.19 7.32
CA ILE A 4 35.07 -28.91 6.49
C ILE A 4 34.87 -27.40 6.49
N LEU A 5 35.17 -26.77 5.36
CA LEU A 5 34.94 -25.35 5.12
C LEU A 5 33.46 -25.14 4.77
N PHE A 6 32.66 -24.65 5.72
CA PHE A 6 31.27 -24.23 5.48
C PHE A 6 31.25 -22.86 4.80
N ILE A 7 30.93 -22.82 3.51
CA ILE A 7 30.65 -21.57 2.78
C ILE A 7 29.22 -21.13 3.10
N PHE A 8 29.08 -20.08 3.91
CA PHE A 8 27.81 -19.41 4.15
C PHE A 8 27.49 -18.49 2.96
N ALA A 9 26.65 -18.95 2.03
CA ALA A 9 26.12 -18.11 0.97
C ALA A 9 25.04 -17.17 1.56
N ALA A 10 25.41 -15.91 1.80
CA ALA A 10 24.47 -14.88 2.21
C ALA A 10 23.51 -14.55 1.05
N LEU A 11 22.27 -15.07 1.11
CA LEU A 11 21.20 -14.58 0.25
C LEU A 11 20.86 -13.13 0.66
N LEU A 12 21.31 -12.18 -0.14
CA LEU A 12 20.80 -10.80 -0.09
C LEU A 12 19.35 -10.82 -0.59
N THR A 13 18.39 -10.96 0.32
CA THR A 13 16.99 -10.72 0.01
C THR A 13 16.79 -9.22 -0.14
N PHE A 14 16.71 -8.72 -1.37
CA PHE A 14 16.19 -7.39 -1.63
C PHE A 14 14.75 -7.36 -1.12
N ALA A 15 14.50 -6.59 -0.06
CA ALA A 15 13.15 -6.37 0.44
C ALA A 15 12.39 -5.59 -0.64
N THR A 16 11.63 -6.29 -1.47
CA THR A 16 10.68 -5.65 -2.37
C THR A 16 9.68 -4.88 -1.52
N ALA A 17 9.48 -3.60 -1.82
CA ALA A 17 8.46 -2.79 -1.16
C ALA A 17 7.11 -3.53 -1.18
N ARG A 18 6.41 -3.53 -0.04
CA ARG A 18 5.14 -4.25 0.09
C ARG A 18 4.12 -3.60 -0.84
N ASN A 19 3.46 -4.40 -1.67
CA ASN A 19 2.35 -3.95 -2.48
C ASN A 19 1.23 -4.98 -2.42
N ASP A 20 0.15 -4.62 -1.75
CA ASP A 20 -1.02 -5.46 -1.54
C ASP A 20 -1.92 -5.51 -2.79
N ILE A 21 -1.57 -4.80 -3.88
CA ILE A 21 -2.27 -4.79 -5.15
C ILE A 21 -1.50 -5.66 -6.18
N PRO A 22 -2.14 -6.63 -6.84
CA PRO A 22 -1.53 -7.37 -7.94
C PRO A 22 -1.15 -6.49 -9.13
N SER A 23 0.05 -6.72 -9.68
CA SER A 23 0.58 -5.99 -10.84
C SER A 23 0.02 -6.52 -12.16
N CYS A 24 -0.55 -5.63 -12.97
CA CYS A 24 -0.98 -5.89 -14.34
C CYS A 24 0.20 -5.93 -15.30
N TYR A 25 1.20 -5.08 -15.10
CA TYR A 25 2.42 -5.10 -15.90
C TYR A 25 3.18 -6.42 -15.77
N LYS A 26 3.35 -6.92 -14.54
CA LYS A 26 3.95 -8.24 -14.28
C LYS A 26 3.12 -9.38 -14.86
N ALA A 27 1.80 -9.37 -14.65
CA ALA A 27 0.91 -10.43 -15.12
C ALA A 27 0.85 -10.53 -16.66
N LEU A 28 1.04 -9.41 -17.37
CA LEU A 28 0.96 -9.36 -18.83
C LEU A 28 2.32 -9.21 -19.52
N GLN A 29 3.42 -9.24 -18.76
CA GLN A 29 4.78 -9.01 -19.29
C GLN A 29 4.82 -7.74 -20.15
N LEU A 30 4.43 -6.64 -19.52
CA LEU A 30 4.48 -5.28 -20.07
C LEU A 30 5.44 -4.46 -19.22
N HIS A 31 5.98 -3.39 -19.80
CA HIS A 31 6.82 -2.43 -19.10
C HIS A 31 6.11 -1.08 -19.08
N PRO A 32 5.98 -0.43 -17.91
CA PRO A 32 5.41 0.90 -17.84
C PRO A 32 6.44 1.97 -18.25
N ASP A 33 5.98 3.06 -18.84
CA ASP A 33 6.82 4.22 -19.17
C ASP A 33 7.33 4.94 -17.91
N GLN A 34 6.56 4.87 -16.81
CA GLN A 34 6.89 5.40 -15.49
C GLN A 34 6.66 4.32 -14.45
N SER A 35 7.60 4.09 -13.54
CA SER A 35 7.46 3.09 -12.47
C SER A 35 7.18 3.69 -11.10
N THR A 36 7.21 5.02 -10.98
CA THR A 36 7.04 5.72 -9.71
C THR A 36 5.62 6.27 -9.54
N PRO A 37 5.08 6.31 -8.31
CA PRO A 37 3.85 7.03 -8.03
C PRO A 37 3.99 8.52 -8.35
N GLN A 38 2.98 9.11 -8.97
CA GLN A 38 2.89 10.56 -9.16
C GLN A 38 2.34 11.25 -7.90
N LYS A 39 1.53 10.52 -7.12
CA LYS A 39 0.96 11.00 -5.87
C LYS A 39 0.96 9.88 -4.84
N ALA A 40 1.25 10.22 -3.59
CA ALA A 40 1.16 9.31 -2.46
C ALA A 40 0.20 9.86 -1.41
N LEU A 41 -0.70 9.01 -0.90
CA LEU A 41 -1.57 9.31 0.23
C LEU A 41 -1.20 8.41 1.40
N PHE A 42 -0.90 9.02 2.53
CA PHE A 42 -0.67 8.34 3.80
C PHE A 42 -1.84 8.63 4.73
N ILE A 43 -2.51 7.59 5.20
CA ILE A 43 -3.58 7.67 6.20
C ILE A 43 -3.06 7.00 7.46
N LEU A 44 -2.68 7.82 8.43
CA LEU A 44 -2.09 7.40 9.70
C LEU A 44 -3.10 7.65 10.81
N VAL A 45 -3.52 6.59 11.52
CA VAL A 45 -4.62 6.69 12.49
C VAL A 45 -4.12 6.36 13.90
N ASP A 46 -4.16 7.38 14.75
CA ASP A 46 -3.98 7.22 16.19
C ASP A 46 -5.16 6.45 16.78
N GLN A 47 -4.89 5.26 17.34
CA GLN A 47 -5.92 4.40 17.91
C GLN A 47 -6.43 4.91 19.27
N THR A 48 -5.78 5.88 19.90
CA THR A 48 -6.23 6.47 21.18
C THR A 48 -7.29 7.56 21.00
N THR A 49 -7.46 8.06 19.78
CA THR A 49 -8.39 9.15 19.48
C THR A 49 -9.74 8.59 19.04
N PRO A 50 -10.84 8.83 19.78
CA PRO A 50 -12.17 8.43 19.35
C PRO A 50 -12.59 9.25 18.12
N LEU A 51 -12.99 8.57 17.05
CA LEU A 51 -13.44 9.20 15.81
C LEU A 51 -14.96 9.02 15.68
N ASP A 52 -15.67 10.11 15.38
CA ASP A 52 -17.10 10.02 15.10
C ASP A 52 -17.36 9.47 13.69
N LYS A 53 -18.60 8.99 13.47
CA LYS A 53 -19.00 8.40 12.19
C LYS A 53 -18.92 9.38 11.02
N LYS A 54 -19.19 10.66 11.24
CA LYS A 54 -19.15 11.70 10.19
C LYS A 54 -17.72 11.89 9.70
N LEU A 55 -16.76 11.96 10.62
CA LEU A 55 -15.34 12.05 10.32
C LEU A 55 -14.83 10.78 9.61
N MET A 56 -15.22 9.59 10.07
CA MET A 56 -14.88 8.33 9.37
C MET A 56 -15.38 8.32 7.91
N ILE A 57 -16.62 8.76 7.67
CA ILE A 57 -17.18 8.87 6.32
C ILE A 57 -16.42 9.90 5.48
N TYR A 58 -16.03 11.03 6.09
CA TYR A 58 -15.25 12.06 5.42
C TYR A 58 -13.88 11.53 4.98
N ILE A 59 -13.15 10.84 5.86
CA ILE A 59 -11.85 10.21 5.54
C ILE A 59 -12.01 9.21 4.39
N TYR A 60 -13.03 8.34 4.45
CA TYR A 60 -13.34 7.40 3.38
C TYR A 60 -13.57 8.10 2.03
N LYS A 61 -14.38 9.15 1.99
CA LYS A 61 -14.66 9.91 0.75
C LYS A 61 -13.39 10.53 0.16
N ASN A 62 -12.52 11.09 1.00
CA ASN A 62 -11.25 11.67 0.55
C ASN A 62 -10.29 10.61 0.02
N MET A 63 -10.17 9.47 0.71
CA MET A 63 -9.37 8.33 0.22
C MET A 63 -9.86 7.87 -1.17
N MET A 64 -11.19 7.76 -1.36
CA MET A 64 -11.77 7.38 -2.64
C MET A 64 -11.44 8.37 -3.77
N HIS A 65 -11.32 9.67 -3.47
CA HIS A 65 -10.94 10.67 -4.47
C HIS A 65 -9.47 10.53 -4.91
N PHE A 66 -8.62 9.95 -4.05
CA PHE A 66 -7.18 9.82 -4.27
C PHE A 66 -6.78 8.52 -4.98
N ILE A 67 -7.57 7.45 -4.83
CA ILE A 67 -7.35 6.16 -5.49
C ILE A 67 -7.62 6.32 -6.99
N LYS A 68 -6.55 6.40 -7.78
CA LYS A 68 -6.52 6.58 -9.24
C LYS A 68 -5.25 5.93 -9.77
N ASN A 69 -5.13 5.73 -11.08
CA ASN A 69 -3.86 5.30 -11.67
C ASN A 69 -2.72 6.26 -11.30
N SER A 70 -1.51 5.72 -11.18
CA SER A 70 -0.31 6.44 -10.75
C SER A 70 -0.36 6.97 -9.31
N SER A 71 -1.27 6.49 -8.46
CA SER A 71 -1.29 6.83 -7.03
C SER A 71 -0.90 5.66 -6.13
N ALA A 72 -0.15 5.98 -5.07
CA ALA A 72 0.14 5.08 -3.97
C ALA A 72 -0.70 5.46 -2.75
N VAL A 73 -1.20 4.46 -2.02
CA VAL A 73 -1.97 4.65 -0.79
C VAL A 73 -1.43 3.73 0.29
N THR A 74 -1.10 4.33 1.44
CA THR A 74 -0.64 3.62 2.64
C THR A 74 -1.60 3.92 3.77
N ILE A 75 -2.11 2.87 4.43
CA ILE A 75 -3.01 2.98 5.58
C ILE A 75 -2.33 2.27 6.73
N ALA A 76 -2.10 3.00 7.82
CA ALA A 76 -1.45 2.49 9.01
C ALA A 76 -2.11 2.99 10.30
N SER A 77 -1.94 2.24 11.37
CA SER A 77 -2.39 2.59 12.71
C SER A 77 -1.22 2.65 13.70
N PHE A 78 -1.37 3.44 14.76
CA PHE A 78 -0.37 3.51 15.84
C PHE A 78 -1.03 3.81 17.21
N SER A 79 -0.34 3.42 18.29
CA SER A 79 -0.70 3.70 19.71
C SER A 79 0.52 3.46 20.63
N ALA A 80 0.52 3.94 21.88
CA ALA A 80 1.64 3.71 22.81
C ALA A 80 1.59 2.38 23.57
N ASN A 81 0.51 1.58 23.50
CA ASN A 81 0.40 0.44 24.41
C ASN A 81 -0.24 -0.80 23.77
N ALA A 82 0.59 -1.79 23.47
CA ALA A 82 0.52 -3.14 24.05
C ALA A 82 1.43 -4.08 23.23
N ASN A 83 2.42 -4.70 23.89
CA ASN A 83 3.08 -5.91 23.41
C ASN A 83 3.94 -5.80 22.13
N GLY A 84 4.65 -4.69 21.92
CA GLY A 84 5.58 -4.54 20.78
C GLY A 84 4.91 -4.26 19.43
N LYS A 85 3.62 -3.86 19.43
CA LYS A 85 2.94 -3.37 18.22
C LYS A 85 3.28 -1.90 17.96
N TYR A 86 4.40 -1.70 17.27
CA TYR A 86 4.73 -0.45 16.58
C TYR A 86 3.76 -0.20 15.42
N ALA A 87 3.89 0.97 14.75
CA ALA A 87 3.09 1.36 13.60
C ALA A 87 2.76 0.18 12.68
N ASP A 88 1.47 -0.17 12.60
CA ASP A 88 0.99 -1.35 11.86
C ASP A 88 0.46 -0.92 10.51
N VAL A 89 1.10 -1.41 9.45
CA VAL A 89 0.69 -1.13 8.06
C VAL A 89 -0.43 -2.09 7.70
N ALA A 90 -1.67 -1.61 7.77
CA ALA A 90 -2.85 -2.38 7.40
C ALA A 90 -2.96 -2.57 5.88
N TYR A 91 -2.47 -1.60 5.10
CA TYR A 91 -2.51 -1.63 3.64
C TYR A 91 -1.42 -0.77 3.03
N GLU A 92 -0.79 -1.29 1.98
CA GLU A 92 0.11 -0.54 1.11
C GLU A 92 -0.18 -0.93 -0.34
N GLY A 93 -0.56 0.02 -1.18
CA GLY A 93 -0.98 -0.28 -2.54
C GLY A 93 -0.60 0.79 -3.54
N TYR A 94 0.00 0.36 -4.66
CA TYR A 94 0.26 1.20 -5.82
C TYR A 94 -0.65 0.82 -6.99
N LEU A 95 -1.44 1.80 -7.47
CA LEU A 95 -2.20 1.67 -8.71
C LEU A 95 -1.28 2.07 -9.86
N GLU A 96 -1.01 1.10 -10.73
CA GLU A 96 -0.03 1.27 -11.80
C GLU A 96 -0.50 2.32 -12.82
N PRO A 97 0.44 2.99 -13.51
CA PRO A 97 0.10 4.01 -14.48
C PRO A 97 -0.51 3.36 -15.70
N LEU A 98 -1.38 4.10 -16.40
CA LEU A 98 -1.85 3.65 -17.69
C LEU A 98 -0.73 3.79 -18.72
N LEU A 99 -0.58 2.80 -19.60
CA LEU A 99 0.22 2.91 -20.82
C LEU A 99 -0.17 4.17 -21.59
N SER A 100 0.82 4.84 -22.17
CA SER A 100 0.61 5.88 -23.17
C SER A 100 -0.23 5.36 -24.35
N LYS A 101 -0.80 6.27 -25.14
CA LYS A 101 -1.60 5.88 -26.31
C LYS A 101 -0.76 5.11 -27.33
N ASP A 102 0.47 5.55 -27.56
CA ASP A 102 1.40 4.94 -28.51
C ASP A 102 1.77 3.52 -28.07
N ALA A 103 2.17 3.34 -26.80
CA ALA A 103 2.44 2.01 -26.25
C ALA A 103 1.21 1.07 -26.25
N GLN A 104 -0.02 1.62 -26.20
CA GLN A 104 -1.23 0.82 -26.38
C GLN A 104 -1.45 0.39 -27.84
N TYR A 105 -0.98 1.15 -28.82
CA TYR A 105 -1.05 0.82 -30.24
C TYR A 105 0.02 -0.20 -30.66
N ASP A 106 1.15 -0.24 -29.95
CA ASP A 106 2.26 -1.18 -30.22
C ASP A 106 2.00 -2.61 -29.74
N ILE A 107 0.92 -2.85 -28.99
CA ILE A 107 0.54 -4.17 -28.50
C ILE A 107 -0.63 -4.77 -29.27
N SER A 108 -0.63 -6.10 -29.42
CA SER A 108 -1.72 -6.79 -30.12
C SER A 108 -3.09 -6.52 -29.50
N LYS A 109 -4.15 -6.44 -30.33
CA LYS A 109 -5.54 -6.21 -29.88
C LYS A 109 -5.97 -7.15 -28.74
N LYS A 110 -5.53 -8.42 -28.79
CA LYS A 110 -5.79 -9.42 -27.74
C LYS A 110 -5.12 -9.03 -26.42
N LYS A 111 -3.86 -8.57 -26.45
CA LYS A 111 -3.11 -8.11 -25.27
C LYS A 111 -3.71 -6.82 -24.72
N LEU A 112 -4.09 -5.87 -25.59
CA LEU A 112 -4.76 -4.63 -25.20
C LEU A 112 -6.09 -4.87 -24.46
N ARG A 113 -6.91 -5.83 -24.91
CA ARG A 113 -8.15 -6.19 -24.22
C ARG A 113 -7.88 -6.75 -22.81
N LYS A 114 -6.88 -7.63 -22.68
CA LYS A 114 -6.47 -8.17 -21.37
C LYS A 114 -5.93 -7.08 -20.45
N TYR A 115 -5.13 -6.16 -20.99
CA TYR A 115 -4.61 -5.00 -20.28
C TYR A 115 -5.73 -4.13 -19.70
N LYS A 116 -6.71 -3.73 -20.53
CA LYS A 116 -7.86 -2.92 -20.07
C LYS A 116 -8.66 -3.63 -18.97
N ALA A 117 -8.92 -4.91 -19.14
CA ALA A 117 -9.62 -5.72 -18.14
C ALA A 117 -8.82 -5.81 -16.82
N CYS A 118 -7.51 -6.02 -16.92
CA CYS A 118 -6.63 -6.07 -15.76
C CYS A 118 -6.61 -4.74 -15.02
N MET A 119 -6.40 -3.61 -15.71
CA MET A 119 -6.34 -2.29 -15.08
C MET A 119 -7.65 -1.92 -14.36
N ASN A 120 -8.80 -2.22 -14.96
CA ASN A 120 -10.08 -2.05 -14.28
C ASN A 120 -10.21 -2.99 -13.06
N GLY A 121 -9.76 -4.23 -13.19
CA GLY A 121 -9.70 -5.18 -12.08
C GLY A 121 -8.82 -4.69 -10.93
N GLN A 122 -7.63 -4.15 -11.24
CA GLN A 122 -6.67 -3.59 -10.29
C GLN A 122 -7.30 -2.45 -9.50
N TYR A 123 -7.94 -1.49 -10.19
CA TYR A 123 -8.64 -0.38 -9.55
C TYR A 123 -9.71 -0.86 -8.56
N ASN A 124 -10.57 -1.79 -8.98
CA ASN A 124 -11.63 -2.33 -8.13
C ASN A 124 -11.08 -3.13 -6.94
N TYR A 125 -10.01 -3.89 -7.16
CA TYR A 125 -9.31 -4.63 -6.11
C TYR A 125 -8.73 -3.67 -5.06
N ALA A 126 -7.99 -2.65 -5.52
CA ALA A 126 -7.39 -1.62 -4.68
C ALA A 126 -8.44 -0.91 -3.82
N LYS A 127 -9.53 -0.43 -4.45
CA LYS A 127 -10.64 0.21 -3.75
C LYS A 127 -11.21 -0.67 -2.64
N LYS A 128 -11.48 -1.95 -2.95
CA LYS A 128 -12.06 -2.91 -1.99
C LYS A 128 -11.11 -3.20 -0.82
N LYS A 129 -9.83 -3.45 -1.10
CA LYS A 129 -8.81 -3.71 -0.07
C LYS A 129 -8.55 -2.48 0.81
N ALA A 130 -8.33 -1.31 0.21
CA ALA A 130 -8.13 -0.06 0.92
C ALA A 130 -9.33 0.28 1.82
N THR A 131 -10.56 0.10 1.31
CA THR A 131 -11.77 0.34 2.12
C THR A 131 -11.83 -0.58 3.34
N ARG A 132 -11.52 -1.87 3.18
CA ARG A 132 -11.50 -2.83 4.30
C ARG A 132 -10.43 -2.46 5.33
N ALA A 133 -9.23 -2.12 4.88
CA ALA A 133 -8.14 -1.69 5.76
C ALA A 133 -8.47 -0.41 6.51
N LEU A 134 -9.03 0.60 5.82
CA LEU A 134 -9.45 1.85 6.45
C LEU A 134 -10.52 1.60 7.52
N VAL A 135 -11.57 0.85 7.20
CA VAL A 135 -12.64 0.55 8.17
C VAL A 135 -12.10 -0.20 9.38
N HIS A 136 -11.18 -1.16 9.17
CA HIS A 136 -10.55 -1.90 10.24
C HIS A 136 -9.76 -0.96 11.18
N VAL A 137 -8.89 -0.13 10.60
CA VAL A 137 -8.05 0.81 11.35
C VAL A 137 -8.87 1.88 12.07
N LEU A 138 -9.91 2.43 11.44
CA LEU A 138 -10.76 3.44 12.07
C LEU A 138 -11.60 2.86 13.22
N LYS A 139 -12.07 1.61 13.11
CA LYS A 139 -12.85 0.94 14.17
C LYS A 139 -11.99 0.47 15.34
N GLY A 140 -10.70 0.24 15.13
CA GLY A 140 -9.77 -0.13 16.20
C GLY A 140 -9.56 1.00 17.22
N ALA A 141 -9.79 2.25 16.83
CA ALA A 141 -9.55 3.41 17.66
C ALA A 141 -10.56 3.50 18.83
N ASN A 142 -10.08 3.42 20.07
CA ASN A 142 -10.92 3.40 21.26
C ASN A 142 -10.23 3.97 22.52
N LYS A 143 -11.05 4.40 23.48
CA LYS A 143 -10.62 5.08 24.72
C LYS A 143 -9.90 4.19 25.75
N LYS A 144 -9.79 2.87 25.52
CA LYS A 144 -9.13 1.96 26.48
C LYS A 144 -7.61 1.93 26.31
N LEU A 145 -7.07 2.65 25.32
CA LEU A 145 -5.64 2.77 25.11
C LEU A 145 -5.09 3.98 25.91
N PRO A 146 -4.11 3.77 26.81
CA PRO A 146 -3.77 4.77 27.81
C PRO A 146 -2.96 5.95 27.24
N HIS A 147 -2.05 5.74 26.28
CA HIS A 147 -1.17 6.78 25.72
C HIS A 147 -0.85 6.54 24.24
N SER A 148 -0.30 7.55 23.55
CA SER A 148 0.15 7.49 22.14
C SER A 148 1.63 7.92 22.01
N ASP A 149 2.48 7.10 21.37
CA ASP A 149 3.89 7.45 21.08
C ASP A 149 3.99 7.91 19.63
N ILE A 150 3.51 9.12 19.42
CA ILE A 150 3.33 9.72 18.10
C ILE A 150 4.68 9.88 17.38
N PHE A 151 5.70 10.42 18.07
CA PHE A 151 6.99 10.71 17.46
C PHE A 151 7.72 9.45 17.00
N ARG A 152 7.77 8.40 17.82
CA ARG A 152 8.38 7.12 17.43
C ARG A 152 7.64 6.51 16.24
N SER A 153 6.31 6.55 16.26
CA SER A 153 5.47 6.01 15.20
C SER A 153 5.67 6.74 13.87
N LEU A 154 5.72 8.08 13.89
CA LEU A 154 6.00 8.89 12.71
C LEU A 154 7.42 8.63 12.17
N HIS A 155 8.41 8.49 13.05
CA HIS A 155 9.76 8.13 12.63
C HIS A 155 9.80 6.75 11.94
N ASP A 156 9.13 5.74 12.49
CA ASP A 156 9.13 4.39 11.90
C ASP A 156 8.35 4.35 10.57
N LEU A 157 7.31 5.16 10.44
CA LEU A 157 6.59 5.35 9.17
C LEU A 157 7.40 6.13 8.14
N SER A 158 8.21 7.11 8.57
CA SER A 158 9.05 7.91 7.67
C SER A 158 10.04 7.06 6.89
N LYS A 159 10.57 5.99 7.50
CA LYS A 159 11.46 5.01 6.84
C LYS A 159 10.78 4.21 5.72
N ARG A 160 9.46 4.30 5.59
CA ARG A 160 8.65 3.62 4.57
C ARG A 160 8.18 4.58 3.48
N VAL A 161 8.38 5.88 3.65
CA VAL A 161 8.10 6.86 2.60
C VAL A 161 9.20 6.72 1.54
N ILE A 162 8.78 6.46 0.30
CA ILE A 162 9.65 6.30 -0.89
C ILE A 162 10.14 7.68 -1.32
#